data_AF-A0A3M0GIE3-F1
#
_entry.id   AF-A0A3M0GIE3-F1
#
_cell.length_a   1.000
_cell.length_b   1.000
_cell.length_c   1.000
_cell.angle_alpha   90.00
_cell.angle_beta   90.00
_cell.angle_gamma   90.00
#
_symmetry.space_group_name_H-M   'P 1'
#
loop_
_entity.id
_entity.type
_entity.pdbx_description
1 polymer ?
#
loop_
_entity_poly.entity_id
_entity_poly.type
_entity_poly.pdbx_seq_one_letter_code
_entity_poly.pdbx_strand_id
1 'polypeptide(L)'
;MVASVDASLSIDHGDGIGMRTLRRQIRIDTDASQSAQFSDQGDSGSVVLDLDLRIIGLLFGGSSDGSATFANQIVVALDELAVDLPDATTPPADASDAVPATSAPSGG
;
A
#
# COMPACT_ATOMS: atom_id res chain seq x y z
N MET A 1 -1.62 -6.23 12.12
CA MET A 1 -0.37 -7.02 12.20
C MET A 1 -0.20 -7.83 10.92
N VAL A 2 1.02 -8.07 10.43
CA VAL A 2 1.24 -8.99 9.30
C VAL A 2 0.83 -10.41 9.71
N ALA A 3 -0.15 -10.96 9.02
CA ALA A 3 -0.71 -12.29 9.27
C ALA A 3 -0.15 -13.35 8.31
N SER A 4 0.21 -12.95 7.08
CA SER A 4 0.83 -13.83 6.08
C SER A 4 1.62 -13.04 5.05
N VAL A 5 2.61 -13.68 4.43
CA VAL A 5 3.34 -13.19 3.24
C VAL A 5 3.11 -14.06 2.01
N ASP A 6 2.25 -15.09 2.12
CA ASP A 6 1.91 -16.00 1.02
C ASP A 6 0.38 -16.13 0.84
N ALA A 7 -0.34 -15.04 1.08
CA ALA A 7 -1.78 -15.02 0.88
C ALA A 7 -2.12 -15.17 -0.62
N SER A 8 -3.20 -15.89 -0.89
CA SER A 8 -3.81 -16.00 -2.21
C SER A 8 -5.25 -15.48 -2.14
N LEU A 9 -5.64 -14.68 -3.12
CA LEU A 9 -6.95 -14.05 -3.18
C LEU A 9 -7.41 -13.91 -4.62
N SER A 10 -8.71 -14.07 -4.85
CA SER A 10 -9.33 -13.94 -6.15
C SER A 10 -10.12 -12.64 -6.20
N ILE A 11 -9.73 -11.74 -7.11
CA ILE A 11 -10.37 -10.45 -7.32
C ILE A 11 -11.06 -10.49 -8.68
N ASP A 12 -12.32 -10.09 -8.71
CA ASP A 12 -12.99 -9.76 -9.95
C ASP A 12 -12.64 -8.33 -10.34
N HIS A 13 -11.82 -8.17 -11.38
CA HIS A 13 -11.47 -6.86 -11.91
C HIS A 13 -12.55 -6.29 -12.85
N GLY A 14 -13.63 -7.04 -13.12
CA GLY A 14 -14.69 -6.63 -14.02
C GLY A 14 -14.26 -6.59 -15.49
N ASP A 15 -15.11 -5.95 -16.30
CA ASP A 15 -14.97 -5.58 -17.71
C ASP A 15 -13.71 -6.08 -18.45
N GLY A 16 -13.84 -7.23 -19.11
CA GLY A 16 -12.81 -7.78 -20.00
C GLY A 16 -11.59 -8.42 -19.30
N ILE A 17 -11.37 -8.16 -18.01
CA ILE A 17 -10.30 -8.78 -17.21
C ILE A 17 -10.84 -9.97 -16.42
N GLY A 18 -12.01 -9.82 -15.79
CA GLY A 18 -12.67 -10.85 -14.99
C GLY A 18 -11.88 -11.28 -13.76
N MET A 19 -12.17 -12.49 -13.27
CA MET A 19 -11.57 -13.04 -12.06
C MET A 19 -10.08 -13.33 -12.22
N ARG A 20 -9.25 -12.80 -11.32
CA ARG A 20 -7.81 -13.06 -11.24
C ARG A 20 -7.41 -13.49 -9.85
N THR A 21 -6.65 -14.59 -9.77
CA THR A 21 -6.04 -15.02 -8.52
C THR A 21 -4.67 -14.41 -8.37
N LEU A 22 -4.53 -13.52 -7.40
CA LEU A 22 -3.26 -13.00 -6.93
C LEU A 22 -2.68 -13.97 -5.90
N ARG A 23 -1.37 -14.23 -5.97
CA ARG A 23 -0.64 -15.15 -5.10
C ARG A 23 0.55 -14.44 -4.47
N ARG A 24 1.11 -15.00 -3.40
CA ARG A 24 2.28 -14.45 -2.69
C ARG A 24 2.04 -13.03 -2.16
N GLN A 25 0.81 -12.75 -1.74
CA GLN A 25 0.42 -11.45 -1.23
C GLN A 25 0.72 -11.35 0.27
N ILE A 26 1.05 -10.15 0.71
CA ILE A 26 1.08 -9.83 2.13
C ILE A 26 -0.36 -9.62 2.59
N ARG A 27 -0.75 -10.28 3.67
CA ARG A 27 -2.00 -10.05 4.38
C ARG A 27 -1.69 -9.41 5.73
N ILE A 28 -2.37 -8.31 6.01
CA ILE A 28 -2.27 -7.58 7.27
C ILE A 28 -3.65 -7.61 7.89
N ASP A 29 -3.79 -8.25 9.06
CA ASP A 29 -5.05 -8.20 9.80
C ASP A 29 -5.14 -6.86 10.56
N THR A 30 -6.32 -6.25 10.53
CA THR A 30 -6.61 -5.01 11.26
C THR A 30 -6.58 -5.29 12.76
N ASP A 31 -5.82 -4.47 13.49
CA ASP A 31 -5.85 -4.47 14.95
C ASP A 31 -6.85 -3.42 15.43
N ALA A 32 -8.07 -3.88 15.71
CA ALA A 32 -9.17 -3.02 16.17
C ALA A 32 -8.90 -2.29 17.49
N SER A 33 -7.89 -2.71 18.26
CA SER A 33 -7.48 -2.01 19.48
C SER A 33 -6.65 -0.75 19.19
N GLN A 34 -6.03 -0.68 18.01
CA GLN A 34 -5.19 0.45 17.56
C GLN A 34 -5.94 1.35 16.56
N SER A 35 -6.69 0.75 15.63
CA SER A 35 -7.48 1.47 14.64
C SER A 35 -8.65 0.63 14.17
N ALA A 36 -9.77 1.28 13.86
CA ALA A 36 -10.95 0.61 13.31
C ALA A 36 -10.69 -0.04 11.94
N GLN A 37 -9.74 0.51 11.17
CA GLN A 37 -9.32 0.00 9.86
C GLN A 37 -7.82 0.24 9.65
N PHE A 38 -7.15 -0.63 8.90
CA PHE A 38 -5.75 -0.45 8.52
C PHE A 38 -5.58 0.42 7.26
N SER A 39 -6.52 0.34 6.31
CA SER A 39 -6.54 1.14 5.07
C SER A 39 -7.95 1.34 4.54
N ASP A 40 -8.17 2.34 3.71
CA ASP A 40 -9.46 2.63 3.08
C ASP A 40 -9.31 2.93 1.57
N GLN A 41 -10.42 3.23 0.92
CA GLN A 41 -10.51 3.63 -0.48
C GLN A 41 -9.60 4.83 -0.76
N GLY A 42 -8.76 4.70 -1.78
CA GLY A 42 -7.78 5.73 -2.16
C GLY A 42 -6.38 5.49 -1.62
N ASP A 43 -6.19 4.60 -0.64
CA ASP A 43 -4.86 4.24 -0.14
C ASP A 43 -4.10 3.30 -1.08
N SER A 44 -4.76 2.75 -2.10
CA SER A 44 -4.15 1.88 -3.10
C SER A 44 -2.93 2.55 -3.75
N GLY A 45 -1.81 1.81 -3.81
CA GLY A 45 -0.51 2.31 -4.25
C GLY A 45 0.38 2.80 -3.11
N SER A 46 -0.14 2.96 -1.89
CA SER A 46 0.66 3.35 -0.73
C SER A 46 1.69 2.28 -0.37
N VAL A 47 2.82 2.75 0.14
CA VAL A 47 3.86 1.90 0.71
C VAL A 47 3.42 1.41 2.09
N VAL A 48 3.63 0.11 2.34
CA VAL A 48 3.54 -0.48 3.67
C VAL A 48 4.95 -0.57 4.28
N LEU A 49 5.09 -0.06 5.49
CA LEU A 49 6.32 -0.11 6.27
C LEU A 49 6.22 -1.10 7.43
N ASP A 50 7.33 -1.74 7.78
CA ASP A 50 7.49 -2.40 9.08
C ASP A 50 7.82 -1.37 10.19
N LEU A 51 7.95 -1.83 11.42
CA LEU A 51 8.27 -0.97 12.58
C LEU A 51 9.68 -0.36 12.53
N ASP A 52 10.57 -0.92 11.71
CA ASP A 52 11.93 -0.42 11.48
C ASP A 52 11.98 0.51 10.24
N LEU A 53 10.83 0.94 9.73
CA LEU A 53 10.67 1.78 8.54
C LEU A 53 11.20 1.15 7.24
N ARG A 54 11.24 -0.19 7.17
CA ARG A 54 11.55 -0.90 5.92
C ARG A 54 10.31 -1.03 5.07
N ILE A 55 10.45 -0.78 3.77
CA ILE A 55 9.39 -1.04 2.79
C ILE A 55 9.21 -2.55 2.67
N ILE A 56 7.99 -3.02 2.93
CA ILE A 56 7.65 -4.45 2.80
C ILE A 56 6.68 -4.72 1.66
N GLY A 57 5.86 -3.74 1.27
CA GLY A 57 4.90 -3.95 0.20
C GLY A 57 4.20 -2.71 -0.34
N LEU A 58 3.44 -2.93 -1.40
CA LEU A 58 2.57 -1.95 -2.06
C LEU A 58 1.11 -2.36 -1.87
N LEU A 59 0.36 -1.54 -1.12
CA LEU A 59 -1.04 -1.78 -0.83
C LEU A 59 -1.87 -1.76 -2.13
N PHE A 60 -2.76 -2.73 -2.31
CA PHE A 60 -3.69 -2.71 -3.45
C PHE A 60 -5.17 -2.80 -3.04
N GLY A 61 -5.48 -3.09 -1.78
CA GLY A 61 -6.84 -3.03 -1.28
C GLY A 61 -7.03 -3.73 0.07
N GLY A 62 -8.25 -3.68 0.58
CA GLY A 62 -8.66 -4.37 1.80
C GLY A 62 -9.90 -5.24 1.60
N SER A 63 -10.20 -6.07 2.60
CA SER A 63 -11.46 -6.81 2.66
C SER A 63 -12.64 -5.84 2.83
N SER A 64 -13.80 -6.22 2.31
CA SER A 64 -15.01 -5.37 2.36
C SER A 64 -15.52 -5.10 3.78
N ASP A 65 -15.12 -5.91 4.76
CA ASP A 65 -15.43 -5.74 6.18
C ASP A 65 -14.34 -5.01 6.97
N GLY A 66 -13.27 -4.55 6.30
CA GLY A 66 -12.15 -3.84 6.92
C GLY A 66 -11.25 -4.72 7.81
N SER A 67 -11.49 -6.03 7.89
CA SER A 67 -10.73 -6.95 8.75
C SER A 67 -9.31 -7.21 8.27
N ALA A 68 -9.02 -7.00 6.98
CA ALA A 68 -7.70 -7.21 6.42
C ALA A 68 -7.35 -6.21 5.31
N THR A 69 -6.06 -5.91 5.19
CA THR A 69 -5.43 -5.20 4.08
C THR A 69 -4.48 -6.14 3.35
N PHE A 70 -4.36 -5.97 2.04
CA PHE A 70 -3.50 -6.76 1.18
C PHE A 70 -2.52 -5.90 0.40
N ALA A 71 -1.31 -6.42 0.24
CA ALA A 71 -0.23 -5.74 -0.45
C ALA A 71 0.60 -6.71 -1.29
N ASN A 72 1.12 -6.24 -2.42
CA ASN A 72 2.16 -6.94 -3.17
C ASN A 72 3.47 -6.86 -2.39
N GLN A 73 4.28 -7.92 -2.40
CA GLN A 73 5.64 -7.86 -1.86
C GLN A 73 6.49 -6.89 -2.69
N ILE A 74 7.15 -5.93 -2.04
CA ILE A 74 7.90 -4.89 -2.76
C ILE A 74 9.00 -5.49 -3.64
N VAL A 75 9.71 -6.50 -3.14
CA VAL A 75 10.82 -7.15 -3.89
C VAL A 75 10.33 -7.79 -5.19
N VAL A 76 9.11 -8.34 -5.18
CA VAL A 76 8.51 -8.94 -6.39
C VAL A 76 8.09 -7.84 -7.36
N ALA A 77 7.49 -6.75 -6.87
CA ALA A 77 7.07 -5.66 -7.73
C ALA A 77 8.26 -4.96 -8.42
N LEU A 78 9.37 -4.75 -7.70
CA LEU A 78 10.58 -4.16 -8.25
C LEU A 78 11.24 -5.05 -9.30
N ASP A 79 11.32 -6.37 -9.03
CA ASP A 79 11.89 -7.35 -9.96
C ASP A 79 11.09 -7.45 -11.27
N GLU A 80 9.76 -7.56 -11.18
CA GLU A 80 8.88 -7.63 -12.35
C GLU A 80 8.92 -6.35 -13.21
N LEU A 81 9.15 -5.19 -12.59
CA LEU A 81 9.26 -3.90 -13.30
C LEU A 81 10.69 -3.55 -13.70
N ALA A 82 11.69 -4.33 -13.26
CA ALA A 82 13.12 -4.06 -13.44
C ALA A 82 13.53 -2.63 -13.00
N VAL A 83 13.06 -2.20 -11.83
CA VAL A 83 13.37 -0.89 -11.24
C VAL A 83 13.89 -1.03 -9.82
N ASP A 84 14.70 -0.06 -9.41
CA ASP A 84 15.22 0.06 -8.05
C ASP A 84 14.47 1.14 -7.27
N LEU A 85 14.49 1.03 -5.94
CA LEU A 85 14.08 2.14 -5.09
C LEU A 85 15.09 3.28 -5.18
N PRO A 86 14.64 4.55 -5.18
CA PRO A 86 15.56 5.67 -5.17
C PRO A 86 16.36 5.69 -3.86
N ASP A 87 17.66 6.02 -3.96
CA ASP A 87 18.49 6.27 -2.80
C ASP A 87 17.89 7.42 -1.97
N ALA A 88 17.85 7.25 -0.65
CA ALA A 88 17.31 8.24 0.28
C ALA A 88 18.04 9.60 0.23
N THR A 89 19.20 9.68 -0.43
CA THR A 89 20.00 10.90 -0.60
C THR A 89 19.77 11.61 -1.93
N THR A 90 19.03 11.01 -2.87
CA THR A 90 18.74 11.62 -4.17
C THR A 90 17.43 12.42 -4.05
N PRO A 91 17.47 13.76 -4.14
CA PRO A 91 16.26 14.57 -4.10
C PRO A 91 15.35 14.20 -5.29
N PRO A 92 14.01 14.23 -5.12
CA PRO A 92 13.11 14.02 -6.25
C PRO A 92 13.41 15.04 -7.35
N ALA A 93 13.55 14.56 -8.58
CA ALA A 93 13.94 15.38 -9.74
C ALA A 93 12.99 16.58 -9.98
N ASP A 94 11.74 16.48 -9.50
CA ASP A 94 10.70 17.51 -9.60
C ASP A 94 10.20 18.01 -8.23
N ALA A 95 11.09 18.14 -7.23
CA ALA A 95 10.75 18.80 -5.96
C ALA A 95 10.26 20.27 -6.10
N SER A 96 10.23 20.81 -7.34
CA SER A 96 9.64 22.08 -7.71
C SER A 96 8.09 22.07 -7.75
N ASP A 97 7.44 20.91 -7.76
CA ASP A 97 5.97 20.81 -7.94
C ASP A 97 5.23 20.39 -6.65
N ALA A 98 5.91 20.47 -5.50
CA ALA A 98 5.26 20.31 -4.21
C ALA A 98 4.19 21.41 -4.04
N VAL A 99 2.92 21.00 -4.07
CA VAL A 99 1.79 21.87 -3.74
C VAL A 99 2.06 22.47 -2.35
N PRO A 100 2.16 23.81 -2.21
CA PRO A 100 2.40 24.39 -0.91
C PRO A 100 1.26 23.98 0.03
N ALA A 101 1.62 23.48 1.22
CA ALA A 101 0.65 23.17 2.27
C ALA A 101 -0.24 24.40 2.44
N THR A 102 -1.53 24.27 2.14
CA THR A 102 -2.50 25.32 2.42
C THR A 102 -2.46 25.57 3.92
N SER A 103 -2.04 26.76 4.32
CA SER A 103 -2.09 27.19 5.71
C SER A 103 -3.53 27.10 6.19
N ALA A 104 -3.77 26.35 7.26
CA ALA A 104 -5.07 26.32 7.92
C ALA A 104 -5.51 27.75 8.30
N PRO A 105 -6.82 28.08 8.22
CA PRO A 105 -7.29 29.41 8.58
C PRO A 105 -7.06 29.66 10.07
N SER A 106 -6.40 30.77 10.40
CA SER A 106 -6.33 31.27 11.77
C SER A 106 -7.73 31.65 12.22
N GLY A 107 -8.27 30.92 13.20
CA GLY A 107 -9.51 31.28 13.87
C GLY A 107 -9.44 32.67 14.50
N GLY A 108 -10.50 33.44 14.33
CA GLY A 108 -10.80 34.68 15.06
C GLY A 108 -12.00 34.48 15.97
#